data_AF-A0A7K2LV20-F1
#
_entry.id   AF-A0A7K2LV20-F1
#
_cell.length_a   1.000
_cell.length_b   1.000
_cell.length_c   1.000
_cell.angle_alpha   90.00
_cell.angle_beta   90.00
_cell.angle_gamma   90.00
#
_symmetry.space_group_name_H-M   'P 1'
#
loop_
_entity.id
_entity.type
_entity.pdbx_description
1 polymer ?
#
loop_
_entity_poly.entity_id
_entity_poly.type
_entity_poly.pdbx_seq_one_letter_code
_entity_poly.pdbx_strand_id
1 'polypeptide(L)'
;DVAALVVVVVLLAVAAHTTLVLAVALAGLAVRLGRFAGVLEGAVALAFLLASAALGFLLSGGVSLYQGLVLGAAAFAAQFLVTLLIGRLLVRPRLSRADRAHLGLGQQNGITAILLALSLEPSFPGTVGVVGPAVLTVNLLHYGFRWARADTRRWTAVRSWTTARRTPDRP
;
A
#
# COMPACT_ATOMS: atom_id res chain seq x y z
N ASP A 1 13.25 10.67 -24.43
CA ASP A 1 12.21 9.62 -24.36
C ASP A 1 12.69 8.21 -24.65
N VAL A 2 13.21 7.90 -25.85
CA VAL A 2 13.62 6.51 -26.19
C VAL A 2 14.78 6.03 -25.32
N ALA A 3 15.83 6.84 -25.14
CA ALA A 3 16.94 6.50 -24.24
C ALA A 3 16.48 6.29 -22.77
N ALA A 4 15.58 7.14 -22.28
CA ALA A 4 14.99 7.00 -20.95
C ALA A 4 14.18 5.69 -20.81
N LEU A 5 13.42 5.32 -21.85
CA LEU A 5 12.70 4.05 -21.90
C LEU A 5 13.67 2.86 -21.86
N VAL A 6 14.74 2.87 -22.64
CA VAL A 6 15.76 1.82 -22.64
C VAL A 6 16.39 1.66 -21.25
N VAL A 7 16.74 2.77 -20.61
CA VAL A 7 17.27 2.75 -19.22
C VAL A 7 16.27 2.12 -18.26
N VAL A 8 14.99 2.51 -18.31
CA VAL A 8 13.94 1.91 -17.46
C VAL A 8 13.80 0.41 -17.71
N VAL A 9 13.81 -0.04 -18.97
CA VAL A 9 13.71 -1.47 -19.31
C VAL A 9 14.89 -2.27 -18.76
N VAL A 10 16.12 -1.75 -18.90
CA VAL A 10 17.32 -2.41 -18.35
C VAL A 10 17.25 -2.47 -16.82
N LEU A 11 16.84 -1.39 -16.16
CA LEU A 11 16.68 -1.36 -14.72
C LEU A 11 15.62 -2.36 -14.23
N LEU A 12 14.49 -2.45 -14.92
CA LEU A 12 13.45 -3.43 -14.61
C LEU A 12 13.95 -4.87 -14.77
N ALA A 13 14.71 -5.16 -15.84
CA ALA A 13 15.29 -6.49 -16.06
C ALA A 13 16.29 -6.86 -14.97
N VAL A 14 17.19 -5.95 -14.60
CA VAL A 14 18.16 -6.16 -13.51
C VAL A 14 17.44 -6.38 -12.18
N ALA A 15 16.41 -5.59 -11.88
CA ALA A 15 15.67 -5.72 -10.63
C ALA A 15 14.81 -6.98 -10.56
N ALA A 16 14.23 -7.43 -11.66
CA ALA A 16 13.56 -8.72 -11.73
C ALA A 16 14.55 -9.87 -11.42
N HIS A 17 15.79 -9.77 -11.89
CA HIS A 17 16.82 -10.78 -11.63
C HIS A 17 17.36 -10.74 -10.19
N THR A 18 17.50 -9.54 -9.62
CA THR A 18 18.19 -9.33 -8.33
C THR A 18 17.24 -9.09 -7.15
N THR A 19 15.93 -9.00 -7.40
CA THR A 19 14.89 -8.56 -6.45
C THR A 19 15.08 -7.15 -5.87
N LEU A 20 15.94 -6.32 -6.49
CA LEU A 20 16.25 -4.95 -6.06
C LEU A 20 15.19 -3.91 -6.48
N VAL A 21 13.96 -4.08 -6.00
CA VAL A 21 12.84 -3.16 -6.29
C VAL A 21 13.12 -1.73 -5.83
N LEU A 22 13.94 -1.55 -4.79
CA LEU A 22 14.34 -0.22 -4.28
C LEU A 22 15.21 0.56 -5.28
N ALA A 23 16.16 -0.10 -5.94
CA ALA A 23 17.04 0.56 -6.91
C ALA A 23 16.25 1.12 -8.10
N VAL A 24 15.24 0.37 -8.55
CA VAL A 24 14.30 0.83 -9.60
C VAL A 24 13.45 1.98 -9.13
N ALA A 25 12.93 1.94 -7.90
CA ALA A 25 12.13 3.03 -7.36
C ALA A 25 12.93 4.35 -7.32
N LEU A 26 14.19 4.29 -6.90
CA LEU A 26 15.10 5.45 -6.89
C LEU A 26 15.43 5.94 -8.31
N ALA A 27 15.69 5.03 -9.24
CA ALA A 27 15.97 5.41 -10.62
C ALA A 27 14.72 6.00 -11.32
N GLY A 28 13.54 5.44 -11.07
CA GLY A 28 12.26 5.95 -11.56
C GLY A 28 11.90 7.33 -11.00
N LEU A 29 12.41 7.69 -9.82
CA LEU A 29 12.29 9.05 -9.29
C LEU A 29 13.10 10.07 -10.10
N ALA A 30 14.25 9.66 -10.65
CA ALA A 30 15.12 10.52 -11.44
C ALA A 30 14.73 10.58 -12.93
N VAL A 31 14.14 9.51 -13.46
CA VAL A 31 13.82 9.39 -14.89
C VAL A 31 12.37 9.77 -15.17
N ARG A 32 12.16 10.84 -15.97
CA ARG A 32 10.82 11.23 -16.45
C ARG A 32 10.54 10.69 -17.85
N LEU A 33 9.52 9.86 -18.00
CA LEU A 33 9.00 9.40 -19.29
C LEU A 33 7.78 10.24 -19.68
N GLY A 34 7.97 11.29 -20.48
CA GLY A 34 6.86 12.13 -20.95
C GLY A 34 5.88 11.36 -21.83
N ARG A 35 6.32 10.98 -23.04
CA ARG A 35 5.44 10.34 -24.03
C ARG A 35 5.00 8.90 -23.71
N PHE A 36 5.68 8.25 -22.76
CA PHE A 36 5.53 6.81 -22.48
C PHE A 36 4.95 6.53 -21.09
N ALA A 37 4.58 7.55 -20.32
CA ALA A 37 4.01 7.39 -18.98
C ALA A 37 2.83 6.42 -18.96
N GLY A 38 1.85 6.60 -19.87
CA GLY A 38 0.67 5.74 -19.93
C GLY A 38 0.98 4.28 -20.31
N VAL A 39 2.02 4.06 -21.13
CA VAL A 39 2.47 2.70 -21.48
C VAL A 39 3.08 2.01 -20.26
N LEU A 40 3.91 2.74 -19.51
CA LEU A 40 4.52 2.23 -18.28
C LEU A 40 3.45 1.93 -17.22
N GLU A 41 2.47 2.83 -17.05
CA GLU A 41 1.34 2.62 -16.13
C GLU A 41 0.53 1.38 -16.50
N GLY A 42 0.20 1.21 -17.78
CA GLY A 42 -0.48 0.00 -18.28
C GLY A 42 0.35 -1.28 -18.07
N ALA A 43 1.67 -1.22 -18.29
CA ALA A 43 2.55 -2.36 -18.07
C ALA A 43 2.63 -2.75 -16.58
N VAL A 44 2.71 -1.77 -15.67
CA VAL A 44 2.69 -2.02 -14.23
C VAL A 44 1.34 -2.60 -13.78
N ALA A 45 0.22 -2.08 -14.30
CA ALA A 45 -1.10 -2.61 -14.02
C ALA A 45 -1.26 -4.06 -14.50
N LEU A 46 -0.78 -4.36 -15.71
CA LEU A 46 -0.78 -5.72 -16.25
C LEU A 46 0.10 -6.65 -15.42
N ALA A 47 1.31 -6.21 -15.04
CA ALA A 47 2.19 -6.98 -14.17
C ALA A 47 1.53 -7.27 -12.81
N PHE A 48 0.83 -6.30 -12.24
CA PHE A 48 0.09 -6.48 -11.00
C PHE A 48 -1.04 -7.50 -11.16
N LEU A 49 -1.78 -7.45 -12.27
CA LEU A 49 -2.84 -8.41 -12.57
C LEU A 49 -2.29 -9.82 -12.73
N LEU A 50 -1.21 -9.99 -13.49
CA LEU A 50 -0.54 -11.27 -13.69
C LEU A 50 0.02 -11.84 -12.37
N ALA A 51 0.66 -11.00 -11.56
CA ALA A 51 1.16 -11.41 -10.24
C ALA A 51 0.01 -11.83 -9.31
N SER A 52 -1.10 -11.09 -9.32
CA SER A 52 -2.29 -11.43 -8.53
C SER A 52 -2.94 -12.73 -9.01
N ALA A 53 -3.00 -12.95 -10.32
CA ALA A 53 -3.49 -14.20 -10.90
C ALA A 53 -2.59 -15.38 -10.52
N ALA A 54 -1.27 -15.24 -10.64
CA ALA A 54 -0.29 -16.25 -10.23
C ALA A 54 -0.43 -16.60 -8.74
N LEU A 55 -0.57 -15.59 -7.88
CA LEU A 55 -0.87 -15.78 -6.46
C LEU A 55 -2.16 -16.58 -6.26
N GLY A 56 -3.22 -16.23 -7.00
CA GLY A 56 -4.50 -16.94 -6.99
C GLY A 56 -4.40 -18.40 -7.40
N PHE A 57 -3.60 -18.72 -8.42
CA PHE A 57 -3.36 -20.11 -8.82
C PHE A 57 -2.64 -20.90 -7.73
N LEU A 58 -1.62 -20.32 -7.08
CA LEU A 58 -0.89 -21.01 -6.01
C LEU A 58 -1.73 -21.21 -4.74
N LEU A 59 -2.75 -20.38 -4.51
CA LEU A 59 -3.71 -20.61 -3.42
C LEU A 59 -4.53 -21.90 -3.60
N SER A 60 -4.58 -22.51 -4.79
CA SER A 60 -5.23 -23.82 -4.98
C SER A 60 -4.54 -24.94 -4.21
N GLY A 61 -3.27 -24.76 -3.82
CA GLY A 61 -2.51 -25.70 -2.99
C GLY A 61 -2.92 -25.70 -1.51
N GLY A 62 -3.79 -24.78 -1.10
CA GLY A 62 -4.29 -24.68 0.27
C GLY A 62 -4.13 -23.26 0.83
N VAL A 63 -5.07 -22.88 1.69
CA VAL A 63 -5.12 -21.54 2.29
C VAL A 63 -5.17 -21.64 3.81
N SER A 64 -4.24 -20.97 4.48
CA SER A 64 -4.21 -20.89 5.95
C SER A 64 -4.74 -19.53 6.39
N LEU A 65 -6.07 -19.41 6.38
CA LEU A 65 -6.75 -18.16 6.71
C LEU A 65 -6.37 -17.65 8.09
N TYR A 66 -6.39 -18.51 9.12
CA TYR A 66 -6.07 -18.11 10.48
C TYR A 66 -4.67 -17.47 10.59
N GLN A 67 -3.65 -18.15 10.07
CA GLN A 67 -2.27 -17.64 10.12
C GLN A 67 -2.13 -16.36 9.31
N GLY A 68 -2.75 -16.28 8.13
CA GLY A 68 -2.71 -15.09 7.30
C GLY A 68 -3.41 -13.89 7.94
N LEU A 69 -4.58 -14.09 8.57
CA LEU A 69 -5.29 -13.04 9.31
C LEU A 69 -4.43 -12.53 10.47
N VAL A 70 -3.87 -13.43 11.27
CA VAL A 70 -3.01 -13.07 12.41
C VAL A 70 -1.76 -12.32 11.92
N LEU A 71 -1.10 -12.81 10.87
CA LEU A 71 0.08 -12.18 10.29
C LEU A 71 -0.24 -10.78 9.75
N GLY A 72 -1.33 -10.64 9.00
CA GLY A 72 -1.76 -9.37 8.43
C GLY A 72 -2.13 -8.35 9.50
N ALA A 73 -2.92 -8.77 10.50
CA ALA A 73 -3.29 -7.91 11.63
C ALA A 73 -2.06 -7.51 12.46
N ALA A 74 -1.13 -8.44 12.72
CA ALA A 74 0.10 -8.16 13.43
C ALA A 74 1.00 -7.19 12.67
N ALA A 75 1.15 -7.36 11.36
CA ALA A 75 1.90 -6.44 10.51
C ALA A 75 1.29 -5.01 10.53
N PHE A 76 -0.04 -4.93 10.40
CA PHE A 76 -0.76 -3.65 10.47
C PHE A 76 -0.61 -2.97 11.84
N ALA A 77 -0.74 -3.73 12.92
CA ALA A 77 -0.54 -3.24 14.28
C ALA A 77 0.91 -2.79 14.51
N ALA A 78 1.89 -3.56 14.02
CA ALA A 78 3.29 -3.22 14.14
C ALA A 78 3.62 -1.87 13.48
N GLN A 79 3.13 -1.63 12.25
CA GLN A 79 3.31 -0.33 11.58
C GLN A 79 2.71 0.83 12.39
N PHE A 80 1.51 0.63 12.93
CA PHE A 80 0.86 1.64 13.77
C PHE A 80 1.68 1.94 15.04
N LEU A 81 2.14 0.89 15.72
CA LEU A 81 2.96 1.02 16.93
C LEU A 81 4.30 1.70 16.64
N VAL A 82 4.99 1.30 15.57
CA VAL A 82 6.24 1.93 15.12
C VAL A 82 6.02 3.40 14.81
N THR A 83 4.92 3.75 14.14
CA THR A 83 4.58 5.15 13.85
C THR A 83 4.29 5.94 15.12
N LEU A 84 3.65 5.34 16.12
CA LEU A 84 3.40 5.98 17.40
C LEU A 84 4.70 6.23 18.18
N LEU A 85 5.61 5.25 18.16
CA LEU A 85 6.90 5.29 18.86
C LEU A 85 7.86 6.29 18.20
N ILE A 86 8.09 6.16 16.89
CA ILE A 86 8.97 7.06 16.12
C ILE A 86 8.37 8.47 16.03
N GLY A 87 7.04 8.58 15.92
CA GLY A 87 6.35 9.87 15.93
C GLY A 87 6.48 10.64 17.25
N ARG A 88 6.87 9.97 18.35
CA ARG A 88 7.25 10.60 19.61
C ARG A 88 8.75 10.91 19.70
N LEU A 89 9.60 10.07 19.10
CA LEU A 89 11.05 10.12 19.28
C LEU A 89 11.79 10.97 18.22
N LEU A 90 11.40 10.90 16.95
CA LEU A 90 12.16 11.45 15.81
C LEU A 90 11.42 12.56 15.05
N VAL A 91 10.09 12.52 15.02
CA VAL A 91 9.30 13.47 14.23
C VAL A 91 9.01 14.69 15.10
N ARG A 92 9.37 15.88 14.59
CA ARG A 92 9.19 17.20 15.26
C ARG A 92 7.89 17.25 16.08
N PRO A 93 7.86 17.91 17.26
CA PRO A 93 6.71 17.97 18.17
C PRO A 93 5.41 18.58 17.60
N ARG A 94 5.40 18.95 16.31
CA ARG A 94 4.28 19.60 15.61
C ARG A 94 3.30 18.66 14.91
N LEU A 95 3.55 17.35 14.81
CA LEU A 95 2.54 16.45 14.23
C LEU A 95 1.39 16.23 15.21
N SER A 96 0.15 16.47 14.76
CA SER A 96 -1.03 16.24 15.60
C SER A 96 -1.22 14.74 15.88
N ARG A 97 -1.98 14.40 16.93
CA ARG A 97 -2.34 12.99 17.19
C ARG A 97 -3.10 12.37 16.02
N ALA A 98 -3.90 13.17 15.31
CA ALA A 98 -4.65 12.73 14.14
C ALA A 98 -3.74 12.41 12.96
N ASP A 99 -2.69 13.20 12.73
CA ASP A 99 -1.73 12.99 11.64
C ASP A 99 -0.85 11.76 11.89
N ARG A 100 -0.42 11.54 13.14
CA ARG A 100 0.30 10.30 13.51
C ARG A 100 -0.55 9.06 13.31
N ALA A 101 -1.82 9.11 13.71
CA ALA A 101 -2.75 8.02 13.43
C ALA A 101 -2.98 7.85 11.93
N HIS A 102 -2.95 8.92 11.14
CA HIS A 102 -3.05 8.83 9.69
C HIS A 102 -1.86 8.11 9.06
N LEU A 103 -0.65 8.43 9.51
CA LEU A 103 0.57 7.78 9.04
C LEU A 103 0.57 6.30 9.45
N GLY A 104 0.20 6.00 10.70
CA GLY A 104 0.27 4.63 11.23
C GLY A 104 -0.78 3.69 10.65
N LEU A 105 -1.98 4.20 10.36
CA LEU A 105 -3.09 3.41 9.79
C LEU A 105 -3.15 3.52 8.26
N GLY A 106 -2.15 4.17 7.65
CA GLY A 106 -2.03 4.35 6.21
C GLY A 106 -1.40 3.17 5.48
N GLN A 107 -1.07 2.07 6.17
CA GLN A 107 -0.40 0.92 5.55
C GLN A 107 -1.26 0.29 4.47
N GLN A 108 -0.67 0.02 3.31
CA GLN A 108 -1.25 -0.80 2.26
C GLN A 108 -0.17 -1.80 1.81
N ASN A 109 -0.57 -3.03 1.51
CA ASN A 109 0.30 -4.00 0.86
C ASN A 109 0.06 -3.97 -0.65
N GLY A 110 1.13 -3.75 -1.41
CA GLY A 110 1.12 -3.68 -2.87
C GLY A 110 1.75 -4.89 -3.54
N ILE A 111 2.13 -4.71 -4.82
CA ILE A 111 2.74 -5.75 -5.66
C ILE A 111 3.99 -6.39 -5.05
N THR A 112 4.80 -5.62 -4.31
CA THR A 112 6.02 -6.13 -3.68
C THR A 112 5.74 -7.27 -2.70
N ALA A 113 4.66 -7.20 -1.92
CA ALA A 113 4.31 -8.27 -0.99
C ALA A 113 3.93 -9.57 -1.73
N ILE A 114 3.21 -9.43 -2.84
CA ILE A 114 2.83 -10.55 -3.72
C ILE A 114 4.09 -11.18 -4.33
N LEU A 115 4.98 -10.37 -4.89
CA LEU A 115 6.24 -10.84 -5.49
C LEU A 115 7.13 -11.56 -4.48
N LEU A 116 7.25 -11.02 -3.26
CA LEU A 116 8.01 -11.67 -2.19
C LEU A 116 7.39 -13.03 -1.82
N ALA A 117 6.07 -13.11 -1.66
CA ALA A 117 5.39 -14.37 -1.40
C ALA A 117 5.66 -15.42 -2.49
N LEU A 118 5.50 -15.02 -3.76
CA LEU A 118 5.77 -15.88 -4.92
C LEU A 118 7.24 -16.31 -5.00
N SER A 119 8.17 -15.41 -4.67
CA SER A 119 9.61 -15.71 -4.68
C SER A 119 10.04 -16.65 -3.56
N LEU A 120 9.32 -16.65 -2.43
CA LEU A 120 9.61 -17.49 -1.28
C LEU A 120 8.96 -18.87 -1.38
N GLU A 121 7.87 -19.01 -2.14
CA GLU A 121 7.15 -20.28 -2.30
C GLU A 121 8.05 -21.48 -2.68
N PRO A 122 9.01 -21.37 -3.63
CA PRO A 122 9.86 -22.50 -3.98
C PRO A 122 10.76 -22.98 -2.84
N SER A 123 11.18 -22.06 -1.97
CA SER A 123 12.04 -22.36 -0.80
C SER A 123 11.23 -22.77 0.42
N PHE A 124 10.01 -22.24 0.56
CA PHE A 124 9.11 -22.44 1.68
C PHE A 124 7.68 -22.67 1.18
N PRO A 125 7.35 -23.91 0.76
CA PRO A 125 6.02 -24.24 0.26
C PRO A 125 4.93 -23.90 1.28
N GLY A 126 3.82 -23.33 0.80
CA GLY A 126 2.71 -22.84 1.63
C GLY A 126 2.83 -21.37 2.06
N THR A 127 3.93 -20.68 1.72
CA THR A 127 4.09 -19.24 2.00
C THR A 127 2.97 -18.43 1.37
N VAL A 128 2.62 -18.71 0.11
CA VAL A 128 1.53 -18.02 -0.60
C VAL A 128 0.18 -18.25 0.10
N GLY A 129 -0.05 -19.47 0.61
CA GLY A 129 -1.25 -19.85 1.36
C GLY A 129 -1.47 -19.05 2.65
N VAL A 130 -0.41 -18.49 3.23
CA VAL A 130 -0.45 -17.64 4.44
C VAL A 130 -0.38 -16.15 4.06
N VAL A 131 0.56 -15.76 3.20
CA VAL A 131 0.82 -14.35 2.87
C VAL A 131 -0.29 -13.77 2.00
N GLY A 132 -0.91 -14.56 1.11
CA GLY A 132 -2.05 -14.11 0.30
C GLY A 132 -3.20 -13.55 1.16
N PRO A 133 -3.73 -14.33 2.12
CA PRO A 133 -4.72 -13.82 3.07
C PRO A 133 -4.20 -12.66 3.93
N ALA A 134 -2.92 -12.65 4.32
CA ALA A 134 -2.35 -11.54 5.08
C ALA A 134 -2.35 -10.21 4.30
N VAL A 135 -2.03 -10.25 3.01
CA VAL A 135 -2.12 -9.09 2.10
C VAL A 135 -3.56 -8.58 2.02
N LEU A 136 -4.54 -9.48 1.92
CA LEU A 136 -5.95 -9.12 1.95
C LEU A 136 -6.34 -8.48 3.29
N THR A 137 -5.94 -9.06 4.42
CA THR A 137 -6.24 -8.53 5.75
C THR A 137 -5.71 -7.10 5.92
N VAL A 138 -4.45 -6.85 5.57
CA VAL A 138 -3.85 -5.50 5.65
C VAL A 138 -4.63 -4.49 4.80
N ASN A 139 -4.94 -4.85 3.55
CA ASN A 139 -5.66 -3.95 2.66
C ASN A 139 -7.10 -3.71 3.12
N LEU A 140 -7.80 -4.72 3.65
CA LEU A 140 -9.13 -4.54 4.22
C LEU A 140 -9.12 -3.62 5.46
N LEU A 141 -8.13 -3.77 6.34
CA LEU A 141 -7.95 -2.87 7.49
C LEU A 141 -7.68 -1.43 7.04
N HIS A 142 -6.84 -1.24 6.02
CA HIS A 142 -6.59 0.06 5.40
C HIS A 142 -7.86 0.71 4.87
N TYR A 143 -8.61 -0.04 4.05
CA TYR A 143 -9.87 0.46 3.47
C TYR A 143 -10.92 0.73 4.54
N GLY A 144 -11.04 -0.13 5.54
CA GLY A 144 -11.95 0.05 6.68
C GLY A 144 -11.66 1.34 7.44
N PHE A 145 -10.38 1.60 7.73
CA PHE A 145 -9.97 2.86 8.37
C PHE A 145 -10.28 4.08 7.50
N ARG A 146 -9.95 4.02 6.20
CA ARG A 146 -10.21 5.10 5.25
C ARG A 146 -11.71 5.40 5.15
N TRP A 147 -12.54 4.36 5.12
CA TRP A 147 -14.00 4.47 5.06
C TRP A 147 -14.59 5.11 6.33
N ALA A 148 -14.24 4.59 7.52
CA ALA A 148 -14.72 5.12 8.80
C ALA A 148 -14.42 6.63 8.95
N ARG A 149 -13.28 7.09 8.43
CA ARG A 149 -12.92 8.51 8.42
C ARG A 149 -13.67 9.35 7.39
N ALA A 150 -13.88 8.82 6.18
CA ALA A 150 -14.64 9.52 5.15
C ALA A 150 -16.07 9.83 5.65
N ASP A 151 -16.67 8.88 6.35
CA ASP A 151 -17.98 9.05 6.98
C ASP A 151 -17.94 10.15 8.05
N THR A 152 -17.00 10.06 9.01
CA THR A 152 -16.85 11.06 10.09
C THR A 152 -16.70 12.51 9.56
N ARG A 153 -15.92 12.72 8.49
CA ARG A 153 -15.75 14.06 7.88
C ARG A 153 -17.05 14.56 7.23
N ARG A 154 -17.80 13.70 6.55
CA ARG A 154 -19.10 14.05 5.95
C ARG A 154 -20.09 14.54 7.01
N TRP A 155 -20.17 13.84 8.15
CA TRP A 155 -21.04 14.25 9.26
C TRP A 155 -20.66 15.62 9.85
N THR A 156 -19.37 15.89 10.05
CA THR A 156 -18.92 17.20 10.57
C THR A 156 -19.21 18.35 9.61
N ALA A 157 -19.06 18.13 8.30
CA ALA A 157 -19.35 19.13 7.28
C ALA A 157 -20.85 19.46 7.24
N VAL A 158 -21.73 18.46 7.26
CA VAL A 158 -23.19 18.65 7.32
C VAL A 158 -23.60 19.43 8.57
N ARG A 159 -23.03 19.08 9.73
CA ARG A 159 -23.32 19.79 10.98
C ARG A 159 -22.90 21.26 10.92
N SER A 160 -21.71 21.55 10.40
CA SER A 160 -21.21 22.93 10.25
C SER A 160 -22.08 23.79 9.32
N TRP A 161 -22.57 23.20 8.23
CA TRP A 161 -23.51 23.84 7.30
C TRP A 161 -24.86 24.14 7.95
N THR A 162 -25.38 23.24 8.78
CA THR A 162 -26.65 23.48 9.50
C THR A 162 -26.54 24.54 10.59
N THR A 163 -25.39 24.66 11.26
CA THR A 163 -25.14 25.77 12.21
C THR A 163 -24.96 27.11 11.51
N ALA A 164 -24.25 27.16 10.38
CA ALA A 164 -24.05 28.41 9.63
C ALA A 164 -25.36 29.00 9.07
N ARG A 165 -26.36 28.16 8.75
CA ARG A 165 -27.70 28.62 8.33
C ARG A 165 -28.61 29.05 9.48
N ARG A 166 -28.23 28.81 10.74
CA ARG A 166 -29.03 29.16 11.92
C ARG A 166 -28.60 30.47 12.58
N THR A 167 -27.50 31.08 12.15
CA THR A 167 -27.14 32.45 12.52
C THR A 167 -27.71 33.39 11.46
N PRO A 168 -28.88 34.03 11.68
CA PRO A 168 -29.28 35.15 10.85
C PRO A 168 -28.24 36.26 11.06
N ASP A 169 -27.74 36.82 9.96
CA ASP A 169 -26.95 38.04 9.99
C ASP A 169 -27.73 39.05 10.83
N ARG A 170 -27.18 39.37 12.01
CA ARG A 170 -27.72 40.46 12.82
C ARG A 170 -27.31 41.76 12.12
N PRO A 171 -28.26 42.69 11.91
CA PRO A 171 -28.02 43.96 11.24
C PRO A 171 -27.01 44.84 11.99
#